data_AF-X1K5P2-F1
#
_entry.id   AF-X1K5P2-F1
#
_cell.length_a   1.000
_cell.length_b   1.000
_cell.length_c   1.000
_cell.angle_alpha   90.00
_cell.angle_beta   90.00
_cell.angle_gamma   90.00
#
_symmetry.space_group_name_H-M   'P 1'
#
loop_
_entity.id
_entity.type
_entity.pdbx_description
1 polymer ?
#
loop_
_entity_poly.entity_id
_entity_poly.type
_entity_poly.pdbx_seq_one_letter_code
_entity_poly.pdbx_strand_id
1 'polypeptide(L)'
;AIFASSTSSLLISDITKFSQKSQRCVSAHPFNPPHLIPLVEITIPEGEKGSSKIAELAAKFYEKIDKVPIILKKDVSGFVANQIQRVVGTLCGELLTEGICTVEDIEKAMSFGPGLRWATMGPYLVYQ
;
A
#
# COMPACT_ATOMS: atom_id res chain seq x y z
N ALA A 1 0.17 22.21 -10.87
CA ALA A 1 -0.13 21.47 -9.63
C ALA A 1 -0.52 20.03 -9.99
N ILE A 2 -0.07 19.08 -9.15
CA ILE A 2 -0.53 17.69 -9.11
C ILE A 2 -1.54 17.61 -7.96
N PHE A 3 -2.62 16.84 -8.14
CA PHE A 3 -3.64 16.64 -7.10
C PHE A 3 -3.51 15.22 -6.56
N ALA A 4 -3.17 15.08 -5.28
CA ALA A 4 -2.98 13.78 -4.64
C ALA A 4 -4.08 13.51 -3.62
N SER A 5 -4.67 12.32 -3.65
CA SER A 5 -5.58 11.82 -2.63
C SER A 5 -4.86 10.85 -1.69
N SER A 6 -5.12 10.93 -0.39
CA SER A 6 -4.59 10.01 0.63
C SER A 6 -5.60 8.93 1.04
N THR A 7 -6.56 8.61 0.17
CA THR A 7 -7.54 7.55 0.44
C THR A 7 -6.87 6.18 0.61
N SER A 8 -7.43 5.34 1.48
CA SER A 8 -6.96 3.97 1.73
C SER A 8 -7.82 2.89 1.03
N SER A 9 -8.94 3.27 0.42
CA SER A 9 -9.91 2.30 -0.13
C SER A 9 -10.62 2.74 -1.41
N LEU A 10 -10.72 4.04 -1.69
CA LEU A 10 -11.39 4.53 -2.90
C LEU A 10 -10.46 4.47 -4.10
N LEU A 11 -11.01 4.10 -5.26
CA LEU A 11 -10.29 4.14 -6.53
C LEU A 11 -10.08 5.60 -6.95
N ILE A 12 -8.87 5.94 -7.41
CA ILE A 12 -8.62 7.30 -7.91
C ILE A 12 -9.42 7.57 -9.19
N SER A 13 -9.71 6.53 -9.97
CA SER A 13 -10.61 6.58 -11.11
C SER A 13 -12.00 7.07 -10.71
N ASP A 14 -12.55 6.57 -9.61
CA ASP A 14 -13.86 6.99 -9.10
C ASP A 14 -13.84 8.41 -8.53
N ILE A 15 -12.77 8.78 -7.82
CA ILE A 15 -12.60 10.13 -7.28
C ILE A 15 -12.55 11.17 -8.40
N THR A 16 -11.93 10.82 -9.52
CA THR A 16 -11.60 11.77 -10.60
C THR A 16 -12.53 11.68 -11.81
N LYS A 17 -13.54 10.80 -11.79
CA LYS A 17 -14.43 10.51 -12.94
C LYS A 17 -15.10 11.73 -13.59
N PHE A 18 -15.33 12.80 -12.83
CA PHE A 18 -15.94 14.05 -13.34
C PHE A 18 -14.94 15.21 -13.41
N SER A 19 -13.65 14.94 -13.17
CA SER A 19 -12.61 15.94 -13.24
C SER A 19 -12.21 16.20 -14.69
N GLN A 20 -12.20 17.47 -15.09
CA GLN A 20 -11.62 17.89 -16.38
C GLN A 20 -10.08 17.81 -16.41
N LYS A 21 -9.45 17.47 -15.28
CA LYS A 21 -8.00 17.43 -15.08
C LYS A 21 -7.54 16.10 -14.45
N SER A 22 -8.27 15.01 -14.68
CA SER A 22 -7.98 13.65 -14.18
C SER A 22 -6.54 13.21 -14.48
N GLN A 23 -5.97 13.61 -15.62
CA GLN A 23 -4.58 13.36 -15.99
C GLN A 23 -3.54 13.99 -15.05
N ARG A 24 -3.94 14.90 -14.15
CA ARG A 24 -3.08 15.52 -13.11
C ARG A 24 -3.33 14.98 -11.71
N CYS A 25 -4.20 13.99 -11.58
CA CYS A 25 -4.59 13.42 -10.31
C CYS A 25 -3.88 12.08 -10.06
N VAL A 26 -3.54 11.82 -8.81
CA VAL A 26 -2.98 10.55 -8.34
C VAL A 26 -3.62 10.17 -7.01
N SER A 27 -3.70 8.87 -6.72
CA SER A 27 -3.69 8.45 -5.33
C SER A 27 -2.24 8.42 -4.86
N ALA A 28 -1.99 8.86 -3.64
CA ALA A 28 -0.73 8.70 -2.94
C ALA A 28 -1.07 8.30 -1.50
N HIS A 29 -1.26 7.01 -1.31
CA HIS A 29 -1.69 6.40 -0.06
C HIS A 29 -0.48 6.25 0.89
N PRO A 30 -0.38 7.03 1.97
CA PRO A 30 0.66 6.84 2.97
C PRO A 30 0.24 5.73 3.94
N PHE A 31 1.23 5.14 4.63
CA PHE A 31 0.96 4.18 5.69
C PHE A 31 1.02 4.83 7.08
N ASN A 32 0.07 4.53 7.97
CA ASN A 32 0.02 5.12 9.31
C ASN A 32 0.98 4.40 10.29
N PRO A 33 1.75 5.12 11.13
CA PRO A 33 1.91 6.58 11.18
C PRO A 33 2.83 7.11 10.05
N PRO A 34 2.38 8.11 9.27
CA PRO A 34 3.04 8.51 8.02
C PRO A 34 4.36 9.26 8.23
N HIS A 35 4.72 9.62 9.45
CA HIS A 35 6.04 10.20 9.74
C HIS A 35 7.10 9.13 10.06
N LEU A 36 6.70 7.91 10.43
CA LEU A 36 7.62 6.79 10.68
C LEU A 36 7.63 5.78 9.54
N ILE A 37 6.47 5.48 8.95
CA ILE A 37 6.38 4.50 7.88
C ILE A 37 6.65 5.22 6.54
N PRO A 38 7.67 4.80 5.76
CA PRO A 38 8.09 5.53 4.58
C PRO A 38 7.30 5.15 3.32
N LEU A 39 6.55 4.04 3.34
CA LEU A 39 5.82 3.55 2.17
C LEU A 39 4.74 4.55 1.72
N VAL A 40 4.71 4.81 0.41
CA VAL A 40 3.62 5.53 -0.27
C VAL A 40 3.21 4.75 -1.51
N GLU A 41 1.94 4.38 -1.60
CA GLU A 41 1.42 3.64 -2.76
C GLU A 41 0.73 4.60 -3.74
N ILE A 42 1.26 4.67 -4.97
CA ILE A 42 0.83 5.63 -5.99
C ILE A 42 0.02 4.92 -7.07
N THR A 43 -1.20 5.40 -7.32
CA THR A 43 -2.04 4.98 -8.45
C THR A 43 -2.46 6.19 -9.27
N ILE A 44 -2.82 5.93 -10.53
CA ILE A 44 -3.35 6.90 -11.48
C ILE A 44 -4.75 6.44 -11.94
N PRO A 45 -5.63 7.36 -12.38
CA PRO A 45 -6.90 6.97 -12.97
C PRO A 45 -6.69 6.06 -14.18
N GLU A 46 -7.52 5.02 -14.30
CA GLU A 46 -7.44 4.08 -15.43
C GLU A 46 -7.72 4.79 -16.78
N GLY A 47 -7.03 4.36 -17.84
CA GLY A 47 -7.25 4.87 -19.20
C GLY A 47 -6.67 6.24 -19.51
N GLU A 48 -6.10 6.96 -18.53
CA GLU A 48 -5.53 8.29 -18.73
C GLU A 48 -4.17 8.24 -19.45
N LYS A 49 -4.12 8.75 -20.68
CA LYS A 49 -2.87 8.84 -21.47
C LYS A 49 -1.96 9.92 -20.89
N GLY A 50 -0.68 9.60 -20.63
CA GLY A 50 0.32 10.54 -20.11
C GLY A 50 0.38 10.67 -18.58
N SER A 51 -0.47 9.94 -17.87
CA SER A 51 -0.53 9.80 -16.40
C SER A 51 0.73 9.16 -15.79
N SER A 52 1.48 8.36 -16.57
CA SER A 52 2.74 7.75 -16.10
C SER A 52 3.77 8.79 -15.66
N LYS A 53 3.92 9.89 -16.42
CA LYS A 53 4.81 11.00 -16.06
C LYS A 53 4.40 11.69 -14.77
N ILE A 54 3.10 11.76 -14.49
CA ILE A 54 2.58 12.38 -13.27
C ILE A 54 2.82 11.48 -12.06
N ALA A 55 2.64 10.17 -12.18
CA ALA A 55 3.01 9.21 -11.15
C ALA A 55 4.51 9.24 -10.84
N GLU A 56 5.36 9.32 -11.88
CA GLU A 56 6.82 9.46 -11.72
C GLU A 56 7.21 10.78 -11.03
N LEU A 57 6.55 11.89 -11.38
CA LEU A 57 6.79 13.18 -10.70
C LEU A 57 6.36 13.15 -9.24
N ALA A 58 5.23 12.50 -8.93
CA ALA A 58 4.78 12.28 -7.56
C ALA A 58 5.77 11.40 -6.79
N ALA A 59 6.24 10.29 -7.38
CA ALA A 59 7.25 9.43 -6.79
C ALA A 59 8.53 10.19 -6.46
N LYS A 60 9.07 10.97 -7.42
CA LYS A 60 10.25 11.82 -7.20
C LYS A 60 10.06 12.85 -6.09
N PHE A 61 8.84 13.37 -5.91
CA PHE A 61 8.55 14.26 -4.79
C PHE A 61 8.61 13.51 -3.46
N TYR A 62 8.02 12.32 -3.37
CA TYR A 62 8.05 11.48 -2.18
C TYR A 62 9.46 11.00 -1.82
N GLU A 63 10.26 10.61 -2.80
CA GLU A 63 11.69 10.28 -2.60
C GLU A 63 12.48 11.44 -2.00
N LYS A 64 12.20 12.69 -2.40
CA LYS A 64 12.86 13.90 -1.85
C LYS A 64 12.51 14.19 -0.39
N ILE A 65 11.46 13.58 0.14
CA ILE A 65 11.02 13.72 1.53
C ILE A 65 11.16 12.40 2.30
N ASP A 66 12.16 11.60 1.90
CA ASP A 66 12.57 10.34 2.54
C ASP A 66 11.46 9.27 2.59
N LYS A 67 10.54 9.31 1.62
CA LYS A 67 9.55 8.26 1.41
C LYS A 67 10.02 7.26 0.36
N VAL A 68 9.43 6.08 0.44
CA VAL A 68 9.65 4.94 -0.46
C VAL A 68 8.38 4.75 -1.27
N PRO A 69 8.22 5.47 -2.40
CA PRO A 69 7.03 5.32 -3.23
C PRO A 69 7.08 4.01 -4.04
N ILE A 70 5.92 3.40 -4.23
CA ILE A 70 5.72 2.36 -5.24
C ILE A 70 4.60 2.79 -6.18
N ILE A 71 4.83 2.65 -7.49
CA ILE A 71 3.81 2.95 -8.49
C ILE A 71 3.08 1.65 -8.83
N LEU A 72 1.79 1.60 -8.53
CA LEU A 72 0.95 0.45 -8.84
C LEU A 72 0.56 0.47 -10.32
N LYS A 73 0.60 -0.71 -10.95
CA LYS A 73 0.27 -0.86 -12.38
C LYS A 73 -1.22 -0.72 -12.69
N LYS A 74 -2.08 -0.87 -11.68
CA LYS A 74 -3.53 -0.82 -11.80
C LYS A 74 -4.11 -0.10 -10.59
N ASP A 75 -5.18 0.64 -10.83
CA ASP A 75 -5.99 1.22 -9.75
C ASP A 75 -6.72 0.09 -9.01
N VAL A 76 -6.50 -0.02 -7.70
CA VAL A 76 -7.00 -1.14 -6.90
C VAL A 76 -7.44 -0.67 -5.53
N SER A 77 -8.62 -1.13 -5.12
CA SER A 77 -9.13 -0.85 -3.78
C SER A 77 -8.30 -1.61 -2.74
N GLY A 78 -7.92 -0.92 -1.67
CA GLY A 78 -7.14 -1.49 -0.57
C GLY A 78 -5.63 -1.55 -0.82
N PHE A 79 -5.13 -1.13 -2.00
CA PHE A 79 -3.70 -1.09 -2.31
C PHE A 79 -2.97 -2.44 -2.09
N VAL A 80 -1.64 -2.50 -2.19
CA VAL A 80 -0.89 -3.74 -2.06
C VAL A 80 -0.64 -4.08 -0.60
N ALA A 81 -0.21 -3.11 0.21
CA ALA A 81 0.14 -3.34 1.61
C ALA A 81 -1.06 -3.84 2.44
N ASN A 82 -2.24 -3.24 2.32
CA ASN A 82 -3.40 -3.71 3.08
C ASN A 82 -3.92 -5.06 2.58
N GLN A 83 -3.75 -5.39 1.29
CA GLN A 83 -4.10 -6.72 0.80
C GLN A 83 -3.25 -7.81 1.45
N ILE A 84 -1.94 -7.56 1.60
CA ILE A 84 -1.05 -8.48 2.33
C ILE A 84 -1.50 -8.60 3.79
N GLN A 85 -1.75 -7.48 4.48
CA GLN A 85 -2.22 -7.48 5.87
C GLN A 85 -3.54 -8.23 6.06
N ARG A 86 -4.49 -8.05 5.14
CA ARG A 86 -5.77 -8.76 5.17
C ARG A 86 -5.59 -10.26 5.05
N VAL A 87 -4.77 -10.73 4.11
CA VAL A 87 -4.51 -12.18 3.92
C VAL A 87 -3.88 -12.78 5.17
N VAL A 88 -2.90 -12.10 5.76
CA VAL A 88 -2.29 -12.52 7.02
C VAL A 88 -3.33 -12.57 8.16
N GLY A 89 -4.14 -11.53 8.30
CA GLY A 89 -5.18 -11.47 9.33
C GLY A 89 -6.25 -12.55 9.17
N THR A 90 -6.65 -12.87 7.94
CA THR A 90 -7.58 -13.98 7.65
C THR A 90 -7.01 -15.31 8.12
N LEU A 91 -5.76 -15.62 7.78
CA LEU A 91 -5.10 -16.84 8.23
C LEU A 91 -5.01 -16.91 9.76
N CYS A 92 -4.67 -15.80 10.43
CA CYS A 92 -4.67 -15.74 11.89
C CYS A 92 -6.04 -16.11 12.49
N GLY A 93 -7.14 -15.60 11.90
CA GLY A 93 -8.49 -15.94 12.34
C GLY A 93 -8.86 -17.41 12.12
N GLU A 94 -8.40 -18.02 11.02
CA GLU A 94 -8.59 -19.44 10.74
C GLU A 94 -7.89 -20.31 11.80
N LEU A 95 -6.62 -20.03 12.12
CA LEU A 95 -5.86 -20.77 13.13
C LEU A 95 -6.50 -20.71 14.53
N LEU A 96 -7.08 -19.57 14.90
CA LEU A 96 -7.83 -19.42 16.14
C LEU A 96 -9.12 -20.26 16.13
N THR A 97 -9.84 -20.24 15.01
CA THR A 97 -11.11 -20.96 14.87
C THR A 97 -10.92 -22.48 14.95
N GLU A 98 -9.79 -22.97 14.43
CA GLU A 98 -9.39 -24.39 14.50
C GLU A 98 -8.82 -24.80 15.87
N GLY A 99 -8.62 -23.85 16.79
CA GLY A 99 -8.10 -24.11 18.12
C GLY A 99 -6.60 -24.49 18.14
N ILE A 100 -5.85 -24.13 17.10
CA ILE A 100 -4.43 -24.48 16.95
C ILE A 100 -3.56 -23.72 17.94
N CYS A 101 -3.91 -22.47 18.24
CA CYS A 101 -3.12 -21.55 19.06
C CYS A 101 -4.01 -20.50 19.73
N THR A 102 -3.47 -19.77 20.71
CA THR A 102 -4.15 -18.60 21.29
C THR A 102 -3.83 -17.32 20.52
N VAL A 103 -4.55 -16.23 20.83
CA VAL A 103 -4.24 -14.89 20.27
C VAL A 103 -2.82 -14.47 20.65
N GLU A 104 -2.42 -14.72 21.89
CA GLU A 104 -1.08 -14.38 22.40
C GLU A 104 0.02 -15.16 21.67
N ASP A 105 -0.24 -16.41 21.29
CA ASP A 105 0.71 -17.20 20.50
C ASP A 105 0.85 -16.63 19.08
N ILE A 106 -0.25 -16.17 18.46
CA ILE A 106 -0.20 -15.51 17.14
C ILE A 106 0.60 -14.20 17.21
N GLU A 107 0.33 -13.36 18.21
CA GLU A 107 1.05 -12.09 18.39
C GLU A 107 2.55 -12.34 18.57
N LYS A 108 2.93 -13.34 19.37
CA LYS A 108 4.34 -13.72 19.53
C LYS A 108 4.93 -14.28 18.25
N ALA A 109 4.23 -15.21 17.58
CA ALA A 109 4.69 -15.83 16.36
C ALA A 109 4.92 -14.77 15.28
N MET A 110 3.98 -13.85 15.08
CA MET A 110 4.11 -12.76 14.11
C MET A 110 5.23 -11.78 14.51
N SER A 111 5.17 -11.24 15.72
CA SER A 111 6.07 -10.14 16.14
C SER A 111 7.50 -10.58 16.33
N PHE A 112 7.75 -11.81 16.80
CA PHE A 112 9.11 -12.33 17.03
C PHE A 112 9.58 -13.32 15.96
N GLY A 113 8.73 -13.67 14.98
CA GLY A 113 9.07 -14.53 13.84
C GLY A 113 9.13 -13.76 12.52
N PRO A 114 8.21 -13.99 11.57
CA PRO A 114 8.24 -13.33 10.26
C PRO A 114 8.19 -11.81 10.34
N GLY A 115 7.54 -11.19 11.34
CA GLY A 115 7.46 -9.73 11.48
C GLY A 115 8.83 -9.05 11.55
N LEU A 116 9.74 -9.53 12.40
CA LEU A 116 11.12 -9.01 12.48
C LEU A 116 11.87 -9.17 11.16
N ARG A 117 11.71 -10.33 10.50
CA ARG A 117 12.35 -10.60 9.22
C ARG A 117 11.79 -9.70 8.10
N TRP A 118 10.47 -9.53 8.07
CA TRP A 118 9.75 -8.72 7.09
C TRP A 118 9.95 -7.22 7.28
N ALA A 119 10.35 -6.78 8.47
CA ALA A 119 10.76 -5.39 8.70
C ALA A 119 12.01 -5.00 7.89
N THR A 120 12.84 -5.99 7.49
CA THR A 120 14.07 -5.74 6.73
C THR A 120 14.03 -6.30 5.31
N MET A 121 13.26 -7.38 5.08
CA MET A 121 13.23 -8.08 3.79
C MET A 121 11.83 -8.58 3.45
N GLY A 122 11.33 -8.21 2.27
CA GLY A 122 10.07 -8.76 1.75
C GLY A 122 10.13 -10.29 1.55
N PRO A 123 8.98 -10.99 1.50
CA PRO A 123 8.93 -12.45 1.49
C PRO A 123 9.70 -13.09 0.33
N TYR A 124 9.75 -12.46 -0.83
CA TYR A 124 10.52 -12.98 -1.97
C TYR A 124 12.04 -12.97 -1.75
N LEU A 125 12.59 -12.03 -0.98
CA LEU A 125 14.03 -12.03 -0.66
C LEU A 125 14.38 -13.04 0.43
N VAL A 126 13.38 -13.45 1.21
CA VAL A 126 13.54 -14.36 2.35
C VAL A 126 13.56 -15.84 1.92
N TYR A 127 12.78 -16.20 0.90
CA TYR A 127 12.58 -17.57 0.46
C TYR A 127 13.29 -17.92 -0.86
N GLN A 128 14.23 -17.07 -1.30
CA GLN A 128 15.10 -17.30 -2.46
C GLN A 128 16.36 -18.07 -2.10
#